data_AF-A0A7C6TD67-F1
#
_entry.id   AF-A0A7C6TD67-F1
#
_cell.length_a   1.000
_cell.length_b   1.000
_cell.length_c   1.000
_cell.angle_alpha   90.00
_cell.angle_beta   90.00
_cell.angle_gamma   90.00
#
_symmetry.space_group_name_H-M   'P 1'
#
loop_
_entity.id
_entity.type
_entity.pdbx_description
1 polymer ?
#
loop_
_entity_poly.entity_id
_entity_poly.type
_entity_poly.pdbx_seq_one_letter_code
_entity_poly.pdbx_strand_id
1 'polypeptide(L)'
;DIAEWVARSLESPAANGEVFNAVGPEIITQRRYYEIIAEILGVPLRLVAVPSHLFRRRFASPPQFNWHRPYSCAKVTSLLGHAPAVGPEAMLRETVEYMMAHGLVRDCAEDPFDDRLVELLLRHEAELDALFAQKAG
;
A
#
# COMPACT_ATOMS: atom_id res chain seq x y z
N ASP A 1 4.00 10.28 -14.79
CA ASP A 1 3.30 11.37 -14.05
C ASP A 1 4.20 12.23 -13.20
N ILE A 2 4.81 11.71 -12.12
CA ILE A 2 5.63 12.53 -11.21
C ILE A 2 6.78 13.23 -11.93
N ALA A 3 7.55 12.50 -12.74
CA ALA A 3 8.66 13.07 -13.51
C ALA A 3 8.22 14.17 -14.47
N GLU A 4 7.06 14.01 -15.10
CA GLU A 4 6.48 15.00 -16.01
C GLU A 4 6.10 16.29 -15.26
N TRP A 5 5.47 16.18 -14.09
CA TRP A 5 5.17 17.34 -13.24
C TRP A 5 6.42 18.03 -12.72
N VAL A 6 7.47 17.28 -12.37
CA VAL A 6 8.76 17.85 -11.97
C VAL A 6 9.36 18.65 -13.13
N ALA A 7 9.44 18.07 -14.34
CA ALA A 7 9.96 18.75 -15.51
C ALA A 7 9.18 20.05 -15.81
N ARG A 8 7.85 20.00 -15.82
CA ARG A 8 6.99 21.17 -16.05
C ARG A 8 7.12 22.25 -14.97
N SER A 9 7.35 21.84 -13.71
CA SER A 9 7.53 22.79 -12.61
C SER A 9 8.81 23.61 -12.77
N LEU A 10 9.84 23.08 -13.43
CA LEU A 10 11.09 23.78 -13.66
C LEU A 10 10.97 24.85 -14.75
N GLU A 11 10.01 24.70 -15.65
CA GLU A 11 9.83 25.55 -16.83
C GLU A 11 8.67 26.56 -16.69
N SER A 12 7.78 26.36 -15.71
CA SER A 12 6.59 27.17 -15.52
C SER A 12 6.76 28.21 -14.42
N PRO A 13 6.71 29.53 -14.72
CA PRO A 13 6.68 30.56 -13.69
C PRO A 13 5.50 30.43 -12.72
N ALA A 14 4.41 29.77 -13.15
CA ALA A 14 3.26 29.48 -12.29
C ALA A 14 3.55 28.44 -11.20
N ALA A 15 4.70 27.75 -11.26
CA ALA A 15 5.18 26.86 -10.21
C ALA A 15 5.96 27.59 -9.10
N ASN A 16 6.35 28.86 -9.30
CA ASN A 16 7.22 29.58 -8.37
C ASN A 16 6.53 29.80 -7.02
N GLY A 17 7.14 29.27 -5.94
CA GLY A 17 6.60 29.37 -4.59
C GLY A 17 5.42 28.43 -4.32
N GLU A 18 5.06 27.58 -5.28
CA GLU A 18 3.94 26.65 -5.14
C GLU A 18 4.38 25.30 -4.54
N VAL A 19 3.46 24.70 -3.78
CA VAL A 19 3.57 23.31 -3.31
C VAL A 19 2.48 22.48 -3.98
N PHE A 20 2.86 21.33 -4.52
CA PHE A 20 1.97 20.41 -5.24
C PHE A 20 1.96 19.02 -4.59
N ASN A 21 0.80 18.35 -4.63
CA ASN A 21 0.72 16.93 -4.31
C ASN A 21 0.91 16.12 -5.60
N ALA A 22 1.94 15.28 -5.63
CA ALA A 22 2.21 14.39 -6.75
C ALA A 22 1.55 13.02 -6.51
N VAL A 23 0.25 12.94 -6.74
CA VAL A 23 -0.58 11.74 -6.52
C VAL A 23 -1.50 11.47 -7.72
N GLY A 24 -1.98 10.24 -7.86
CA GLY A 24 -3.07 9.92 -8.79
C GLY A 24 -4.43 10.48 -8.34
N PRO A 25 -5.46 10.44 -9.21
CA PRO A 25 -6.78 10.98 -8.90
C PRO A 25 -7.63 10.01 -8.06
N GLU A 26 -7.23 8.74 -7.98
CA GLU A 26 -7.93 7.67 -7.29
C GLU A 26 -7.37 7.44 -5.88
N ILE A 27 -8.27 7.31 -4.92
CA ILE A 27 -7.93 6.95 -3.53
C ILE A 27 -8.40 5.52 -3.30
N ILE A 28 -7.45 4.63 -2.99
CA ILE A 28 -7.75 3.23 -2.66
C ILE A 28 -7.43 2.93 -1.20
N THR A 29 -8.11 1.93 -0.64
CA THR A 29 -7.77 1.41 0.67
C THR A 29 -6.49 0.56 0.59
N GLN A 30 -5.77 0.42 1.71
CA GLN A 30 -4.62 -0.49 1.77
C GLN A 30 -5.04 -1.94 1.49
N ARG A 31 -6.28 -2.33 1.84
CA ARG A 31 -6.84 -3.62 1.46
C ARG A 31 -6.88 -3.78 -0.06
N ARG A 32 -7.45 -2.82 -0.79
CA ARG A 32 -7.52 -2.88 -2.26
C ARG A 32 -6.13 -2.88 -2.91
N TYR A 33 -5.17 -2.16 -2.33
CA TYR A 33 -3.77 -2.20 -2.78
C TYR A 33 -3.19 -3.63 -2.76
N TYR A 34 -3.37 -4.36 -1.65
CA TYR A 34 -2.90 -5.75 -1.55
C TYR A 34 -3.74 -6.73 -2.38
N GLU A 35 -5.05 -6.50 -2.55
CA GLU A 35 -5.90 -7.28 -3.45
C GLU A 35 -5.39 -7.21 -4.89
N ILE A 36 -5.07 -6.00 -5.39
CA ILE A 36 -4.51 -5.81 -6.73
C ILE A 36 -3.19 -6.58 -6.89
N ILE A 37 -2.28 -6.50 -5.91
CA ILE A 37 -1.01 -7.23 -5.96
C ILE A 37 -1.26 -8.75 -6.00
N ALA A 38 -2.16 -9.26 -5.17
CA ALA A 38 -2.52 -10.67 -5.14
C ALA A 38 -3.13 -11.14 -6.48
N GLU A 39 -4.00 -10.32 -7.08
CA GLU A 39 -4.57 -10.52 -8.42
C GLU A 39 -3.48 -10.58 -9.50
N ILE A 40 -2.49 -9.67 -9.48
CA ILE A 40 -1.36 -9.66 -10.42
C ILE A 40 -0.49 -10.92 -10.26
N LEU A 41 -0.22 -11.33 -9.03
CA LEU A 41 0.61 -12.51 -8.72
C LEU A 41 -0.15 -13.83 -8.89
N GLY A 42 -1.47 -13.81 -9.09
CA GLY A 42 -2.29 -15.01 -9.22
C GLY A 42 -2.42 -15.83 -7.92
N VAL A 43 -2.31 -15.18 -6.77
CA VAL A 43 -2.36 -15.83 -5.44
C VAL A 43 -3.55 -15.31 -4.62
N PRO A 44 -4.10 -16.09 -3.68
CA PRO A 44 -5.14 -15.60 -2.78
C PRO A 44 -4.58 -14.59 -1.78
N LEU A 45 -5.34 -13.53 -1.50
CA LEU A 45 -5.05 -12.62 -0.39
C LEU A 45 -5.59 -13.18 0.92
N ARG A 46 -4.73 -13.30 1.94
CA ARG A 46 -5.13 -13.57 3.33
C ARG A 46 -4.74 -12.42 4.23
N LEU A 47 -5.72 -11.81 4.89
CA LEU A 47 -5.47 -10.77 5.89
C LEU A 47 -5.48 -11.41 7.29
N VAL A 48 -4.48 -11.08 8.10
CA VAL A 48 -4.36 -11.57 9.47
C VAL A 48 -4.29 -10.37 10.42
N ALA A 49 -5.12 -10.36 11.46
CA ALA A 49 -5.26 -9.22 12.35
C ALA A 49 -4.21 -9.24 13.47
N VAL A 50 -3.42 -8.16 13.57
CA VAL A 50 -2.49 -7.96 14.68
C VAL A 50 -3.17 -7.15 15.79
N PRO A 51 -3.15 -7.60 17.06
CA PRO A 51 -3.67 -6.80 18.18
C PRO A 51 -2.94 -5.46 18.31
N SER A 52 -3.65 -4.37 18.01
CA SER A 52 -3.06 -3.03 17.88
C SER A 52 -2.37 -2.54 19.17
N HIS A 53 -2.87 -2.93 20.34
CA HIS A 53 -2.26 -2.57 21.63
C HIS A 53 -0.88 -3.21 21.84
N LEU A 54 -0.66 -4.44 21.37
CA LEU A 54 0.65 -5.10 21.43
C LEU A 54 1.63 -4.43 20.46
N PHE A 55 1.16 -4.16 19.24
CA PHE A 55 1.94 -3.50 18.21
C PHE A 55 2.43 -2.11 18.68
N ARG A 56 1.52 -1.28 19.17
CA ARG A 56 1.82 0.09 19.65
C ARG A 56 2.74 0.15 20.86
N ARG A 57 2.80 -0.93 21.67
CA ARG A 57 3.73 -1.01 22.81
C ARG A 57 5.18 -1.24 22.36
N ARG A 58 5.39 -1.87 21.20
CA ARG A 58 6.74 -2.26 20.73
C ARG A 58 7.28 -1.34 19.65
N PHE A 59 6.42 -0.76 18.82
CA PHE A 59 6.81 0.08 17.69
C PHE A 59 6.36 1.53 17.90
N ALA A 60 7.34 2.42 18.12
CA ALA A 60 7.11 3.84 18.42
C ALA A 60 6.59 4.65 17.22
N SER A 61 6.94 4.22 16.00
CA SER A 61 6.44 4.79 14.75
C SER A 61 5.74 3.67 13.97
N PRO A 62 4.41 3.60 14.02
CA PRO A 62 3.71 2.65 13.17
C PRO A 62 4.02 2.93 11.69
N PRO A 63 4.07 1.89 10.83
CA PRO A 63 4.26 2.08 9.40
C PRO A 63 3.30 3.12 8.84
N GLN A 64 3.73 3.81 7.78
CA GLN A 64 3.08 5.00 7.23
C GLN A 64 1.60 4.80 6.83
N PHE A 65 1.14 3.55 6.75
CA PHE A 65 -0.19 3.14 6.33
C PHE A 65 -1.29 3.21 7.41
N ASN A 66 -0.96 3.62 8.64
CA ASN A 66 -1.97 3.75 9.71
C ASN A 66 -2.84 5.03 9.63
N TRP A 67 -2.65 5.88 8.62
CA TRP A 67 -3.34 7.15 8.51
C TRP A 67 -3.92 7.34 7.10
N HIS A 68 -5.12 7.93 7.03
CA HIS A 68 -5.68 8.37 5.77
C HIS A 68 -4.83 9.51 5.21
N ARG A 69 -4.33 9.33 3.98
CA ARG A 69 -3.57 10.36 3.26
C ARG A 69 -4.20 10.69 1.90
N PRO A 70 -5.47 11.13 1.86
CA PRO A 70 -6.09 11.59 0.63
C PRO A 70 -5.47 12.94 0.25
N TYR A 71 -4.83 12.99 -0.92
CA TYR A 71 -4.33 14.22 -1.51
C TYR A 71 -4.99 14.45 -2.86
N SER A 72 -5.05 15.70 -3.29
CA SER A 72 -5.59 16.05 -4.61
C SER A 72 -4.46 16.50 -5.53
N CYS A 73 -4.46 15.96 -6.75
CA CYS A 73 -3.62 16.41 -7.85
C CYS A 73 -4.25 17.56 -8.67
N ALA A 74 -5.45 18.02 -8.30
CA ALA A 74 -6.18 19.02 -9.10
C ALA A 74 -5.35 20.30 -9.35
N LYS A 75 -4.62 20.77 -8.33
CA LYS A 75 -3.77 21.95 -8.43
C LYS A 75 -2.62 21.77 -9.43
N VAL A 76 -1.92 20.63 -9.40
CA VAL A 76 -0.78 20.40 -10.30
C VAL A 76 -1.27 20.21 -11.74
N THR A 77 -2.39 19.49 -11.91
CA THR A 77 -3.03 19.33 -13.22
C THR A 77 -3.55 20.66 -13.78
N SER A 78 -4.09 21.56 -12.95
CA SER A 78 -4.60 22.85 -13.42
C SER A 78 -3.50 23.86 -13.74
N LEU A 79 -2.43 23.92 -12.94
CA LEU A 79 -1.37 24.93 -13.08
C LEU A 79 -0.23 24.50 -14.01
N LEU A 80 0.16 23.22 -14.00
CA LEU A 80 1.26 22.71 -14.82
C LEU A 80 0.78 21.91 -16.04
N GLY A 81 -0.51 21.59 -16.10
CA GLY A 81 -1.01 20.60 -17.04
C GLY A 81 -0.55 19.19 -16.66
N HIS A 82 -0.85 18.23 -17.53
CA HIS A 82 -0.66 16.79 -17.30
C HIS A 82 -1.64 16.21 -16.29
N ALA A 83 -2.62 15.48 -16.81
CA ALA A 83 -3.47 14.61 -16.01
C ALA A 83 -2.75 13.27 -15.80
N PRO A 84 -2.94 12.61 -14.63
CA PRO A 84 -2.37 11.28 -14.41
C PRO A 84 -2.76 10.31 -15.52
N ALA A 85 -1.78 9.58 -16.05
CA ALA A 85 -1.95 8.76 -17.25
C ALA A 85 -2.63 7.41 -16.96
N VAL A 86 -2.42 6.88 -15.75
CA VAL A 86 -2.86 5.54 -15.37
C VAL A 86 -3.40 5.51 -13.94
N GLY A 87 -4.34 4.60 -13.70
CA GLY A 87 -4.87 4.33 -12.36
C GLY A 87 -3.95 3.42 -11.52
N PRO A 88 -4.24 3.26 -10.22
CA PRO A 88 -3.41 2.47 -9.30
C PRO A 88 -3.18 1.03 -9.75
N GLU A 89 -4.16 0.39 -10.37
CA GLU A 89 -4.03 -1.00 -10.83
C GLU A 89 -2.97 -1.16 -11.92
N ALA A 90 -3.01 -0.30 -12.94
CA ALA A 90 -2.02 -0.32 -14.02
C ALA A 90 -0.62 0.04 -13.51
N MET A 91 -0.50 1.03 -12.60
CA MET A 91 0.78 1.35 -11.95
C MET A 91 1.35 0.17 -11.16
N LEU A 92 0.50 -0.52 -10.39
CA LEU A 92 0.93 -1.67 -9.60
C LEU A 92 1.34 -2.83 -10.49
N ARG A 93 0.60 -3.09 -11.57
CA ARG A 93 0.93 -4.11 -12.56
C ARG A 93 2.31 -3.86 -13.17
N GLU A 94 2.53 -2.65 -13.70
CA GLU A 94 3.82 -2.26 -14.29
C GLU A 94 4.96 -2.41 -13.27
N THR A 95 4.73 -1.98 -12.03
CA THR A 95 5.75 -2.07 -10.97
C THR A 95 6.09 -3.52 -10.63
N VAL A 96 5.08 -4.37 -10.41
CA VAL A 96 5.28 -5.79 -10.07
C VAL A 96 5.96 -6.53 -11.22
N GLU A 97 5.49 -6.34 -12.45
CA GLU A 97 6.08 -6.95 -13.65
C GLU A 97 7.55 -6.53 -13.83
N TYR A 98 7.84 -5.24 -13.66
CA TYR A 98 9.21 -4.73 -13.71
C TYR A 98 10.09 -5.36 -12.63
N MET A 99 9.62 -5.38 -11.37
CA MET A 99 10.38 -5.96 -10.26
C MET A 99 10.69 -7.45 -10.47
N MET A 100 9.71 -8.22 -10.95
CA MET A 100 9.88 -9.63 -11.28
C MET A 100 10.86 -9.84 -12.43
N ALA A 101 10.72 -9.07 -13.52
CA ALA A 101 11.58 -9.19 -14.69
C ALA A 101 13.06 -8.84 -14.42
N HIS A 102 13.33 -7.99 -13.42
CA HIS A 102 14.67 -7.50 -13.10
C HIS A 102 15.27 -8.14 -11.84
N GLY A 103 14.64 -9.17 -11.27
CA GLY A 103 15.14 -9.85 -10.07
C GLY A 103 15.23 -8.95 -8.84
N LEU A 104 14.32 -7.97 -8.73
CA LEU A 104 14.25 -7.04 -7.59
C LEU A 104 13.41 -7.59 -6.43
N VAL A 105 12.78 -8.75 -6.63
CA VAL A 105 12.01 -9.46 -5.60
C VAL A 105 12.94 -10.40 -4.85
N ARG A 106 12.97 -10.27 -3.53
CA ARG A 106 13.73 -11.14 -2.62
C ARG A 106 12.86 -12.28 -2.13
N ASP A 107 13.49 -13.39 -1.77
CA ASP A 107 12.80 -14.49 -1.13
C ASP A 107 12.34 -14.07 0.28
N CYS A 108 11.05 -14.23 0.57
CA CYS A 108 10.50 -13.92 1.89
C CYS A 108 11.06 -14.85 2.98
N ALA A 109 11.55 -16.05 2.61
CA ALA A 109 12.19 -16.96 3.56
C ALA A 109 13.49 -16.40 4.18
N GLU A 110 14.06 -15.33 3.61
CA GLU A 110 15.21 -14.63 4.18
C GLU A 110 14.88 -13.92 5.51
N ASP A 111 13.60 -13.61 5.77
CA ASP A 111 13.11 -13.08 7.04
C ASP A 111 11.87 -13.85 7.51
N PRO A 112 12.05 -14.91 8.33
CA PRO A 112 10.95 -15.76 8.76
C PRO A 112 10.05 -15.11 9.82
N PHE A 113 10.30 -13.84 10.20
CA PHE A 113 9.52 -13.16 11.23
C PHE A 113 8.04 -13.08 10.85
N ASP A 114 7.74 -12.67 9.61
CA ASP A 114 6.35 -12.49 9.16
C ASP A 114 5.61 -13.83 9.08
N ASP A 115 6.25 -14.90 8.62
CA ASP A 115 5.68 -16.25 8.61
C ASP A 115 5.34 -16.73 10.03
N ARG A 116 6.27 -16.54 10.98
CA ARG A 116 6.04 -16.88 12.39
C ARG A 116 4.94 -16.05 13.03
N LEU A 117 4.83 -14.77 12.65
CA LEU A 117 3.77 -13.88 13.12
C LEU A 117 2.42 -14.33 12.59
N VAL A 118 2.32 -14.67 11.29
CA VAL A 118 1.11 -15.21 10.67
C VAL A 118 0.68 -16.51 11.34
N GLU A 119 1.59 -17.46 11.50
CA GLU A 119 1.31 -18.74 12.15
C GLU A 119 0.77 -18.54 13.58
N LEU A 120 1.41 -17.67 14.37
CA LEU A 120 1.00 -17.36 15.73
C LEU A 120 -0.43 -16.81 15.80
N LEU A 121 -0.75 -15.84 14.94
CA LEU A 121 -2.04 -15.17 14.94
C LEU A 121 -3.16 -16.10 14.47
N LEU A 122 -2.90 -16.92 13.46
CA LEU A 122 -3.86 -17.91 12.96
C LEU A 122 -4.15 -19.01 13.98
N ARG A 123 -3.14 -19.46 14.72
CA ARG A 123 -3.33 -20.39 15.82
C ARG A 123 -4.25 -19.80 16.90
N HIS A 124 -4.01 -18.56 17.30
CA HIS A 124 -4.84 -17.90 18.31
C HIS A 124 -6.27 -17.60 17.83
N GLU A 125 -6.46 -17.30 16.53
CA GLU A 125 -7.78 -17.17 15.93
C GLU A 125 -8.56 -18.49 16.03
N ALA A 126 -7.93 -19.62 15.69
CA ALA A 126 -8.54 -20.94 15.80
C ALA A 126 -8.85 -21.33 17.26
N GLU A 127 -7.94 -21.04 18.20
CA GLU A 127 -8.18 -21.28 19.63
C GLU A 127 -9.36 -20.45 20.16
N LEU A 128 -9.48 -19.20 19.73
CA LEU A 128 -10.57 -18.31 20.13
C LEU A 128 -11.91 -18.77 19.56
N ASP A 129 -11.94 -19.14 18.28
CA ASP A 129 -13.14 -19.67 17.63
C ASP A 129 -13.65 -20.94 18.32
N ALA A 130 -12.73 -21.87 18.65
CA ALA A 130 -13.06 -23.08 19.41
C ALA A 130 -13.66 -22.76 20.79
N LEU A 131 -13.15 -21.72 21.48
CA LEU A 131 -13.71 -21.28 22.76
C LEU A 131 -15.11 -20.66 22.58
N PHE A 132 -15.33 -19.87 21.53
CA PHE A 132 -16.65 -19.31 21.23
C PHE A 132 -17.67 -20.39 20.87
N ALA A 133 -17.25 -21.42 20.13
CA ALA A 133 -18.10 -22.55 19.78
C ALA A 133 -18.62 -23.29 21.01
N GLN A 134 -17.82 -23.44 22.07
CA GLN A 134 -18.25 -24.06 23.35
C GLN A 134 -19.37 -23.29 24.06
N LYS A 135 -19.46 -21.97 23.82
CA LYS A 135 -20.49 -21.11 24.41
C LYS A 135 -21.71 -20.94 23.50
N ALA A 136 -21.54 -21.11 22.19
CA ALA A 136 -22.60 -20.98 21.20
C ALA A 136 -23.46 -22.24 21.06
N GLY A 137 -22.94 -23.41 21.46
CA GLY A 137 -23.70 -24.66 21.61
C GLY A 137 -24.29 -24.82 23.01
#